data_AF-A0A9W8X571-F1
#
_entry.id   AF-A0A9W8X571-F1
#
_cell.length_a   1.000
_cell.length_b   1.000
_cell.length_c   1.000
_cell.angle_alpha   90.00
_cell.angle_beta   90.00
_cell.angle_gamma   90.00
#
_symmetry.space_group_name_H-M   'P 1'
#
loop_
_entity.id
_entity.type
_entity.pdbx_description
1 polymer ?
#
loop_
_entity_poly.entity_id
_entity_poly.type
_entity_poly.pdbx_seq_one_letter_code
_entity_poly.pdbx_strand_id
1 'polypeptide(L)'
;MDSLQWVDHTYVQKHKSEDPQNLRAMYAQNLEKYPTHAPRDTSEKKKSIKDVVVLMAVKQGRKAGISLAVLALSYVPYVGKFVLPAASFYTFNKAVGPQPAVAIFATSIFLPRRYLVSFLQAYFSSRTLMRELLEPYFSRVRYNKEQKKLWFKDRAGVLFGFGLGFYVFVKIPLVGVLIYGLAEASTAYLITKITEPPLPPNEAEKFKEESLRWKNKHEFLELPWQHMDAYNISMHKPGFKSDVRQTPRKTFS
;
A
#
# COMPACT_ATOMS: atom_id res chain seq x y z
N MET A 1 -17.25 2.28 -3.64
CA MET A 1 -16.73 3.57 -3.08
C MET A 1 -17.40 3.94 -1.79
N ASP A 2 -18.51 3.28 -1.51
CA ASP A 2 -19.35 3.44 -0.34
C ASP A 2 -18.57 3.27 0.97
N SER A 3 -17.53 2.42 0.99
CA SER A 3 -16.62 2.32 2.13
C SER A 3 -15.83 3.60 2.42
N LEU A 4 -15.29 4.27 1.40
CA LEU A 4 -14.61 5.56 1.53
C LEU A 4 -15.61 6.67 1.90
N GLN A 5 -16.81 6.67 1.31
CA GLN A 5 -17.87 7.61 1.65
C GLN A 5 -18.30 7.48 3.11
N TRP A 6 -18.45 6.24 3.61
CA TRP A 6 -18.76 5.97 5.01
C TRP A 6 -17.65 6.45 5.95
N VAL A 7 -16.38 6.26 5.58
CA VAL A 7 -15.24 6.78 6.34
C VAL A 7 -15.26 8.31 6.41
N ASP A 8 -15.52 8.98 5.29
CA ASP A 8 -15.62 10.44 5.24
C ASP A 8 -16.81 10.98 6.06
N HIS A 9 -17.98 10.35 5.94
CA HIS A 9 -19.15 10.71 6.74
C HIS A 9 -18.89 10.53 8.25
N THR A 10 -18.30 9.40 8.65
CA THR A 10 -17.94 9.15 10.05
C THR A 10 -16.89 10.13 10.55
N TYR A 11 -15.92 10.51 9.70
CA TYR A 11 -14.94 11.53 10.03
C TYR A 11 -15.60 12.88 10.31
N VAL A 12 -16.50 13.34 9.43
CA VAL A 12 -17.24 14.60 9.66
C VAL A 12 -18.08 14.52 10.93
N GLN A 13 -18.73 13.38 11.19
CA GLN A 13 -19.50 13.18 12.42
C GLN A 13 -18.64 13.25 13.69
N LYS A 14 -17.45 12.66 13.67
CA LYS A 14 -16.52 12.66 14.81
C LYS A 14 -15.96 14.05 15.11
N HIS A 15 -15.81 14.90 14.09
CA HIS A 15 -15.22 16.23 14.22
C HIS A 15 -16.26 17.36 14.09
N LYS A 16 -17.55 17.08 14.39
CA LYS A 16 -18.64 18.07 14.35
C LYS A 16 -18.40 19.29 15.25
N SER A 17 -17.67 19.10 16.35
CA SER A 17 -17.34 20.16 17.31
C SER A 17 -16.09 20.97 16.93
N GLU A 18 -15.42 20.60 15.85
CA GLU A 18 -14.20 21.28 15.39
C GLU A 18 -14.50 22.28 14.28
N ASP A 19 -13.58 23.23 14.08
CA ASP A 19 -13.70 24.24 13.03
C ASP A 19 -13.67 23.58 11.63
N PRO A 20 -14.72 23.75 10.80
CA PRO A 20 -14.78 23.20 9.45
C PRO A 20 -13.58 23.55 8.56
N GLN A 21 -12.91 24.68 8.80
CA GLN A 21 -11.75 25.10 7.99
C GLN A 21 -10.49 24.28 8.26
N ASN A 22 -10.41 23.62 9.43
CA ASN A 22 -9.27 22.79 9.82
C ASN A 22 -9.48 21.30 9.50
N LEU A 23 -10.64 20.94 8.93
CA LEU A 23 -10.94 19.56 8.55
C LEU A 23 -10.21 19.18 7.26
N ARG A 24 -9.79 17.92 7.18
CA ARG A 24 -9.21 17.39 5.93
C ARG A 24 -10.22 17.40 4.79
N ALA A 25 -9.70 17.47 3.57
CA ALA A 25 -10.53 17.28 2.38
C ALA A 25 -11.13 15.86 2.31
N MET A 26 -12.30 15.75 1.69
CA MET A 26 -13.03 14.48 1.52
C MET A 26 -12.37 13.63 0.43
N TYR A 27 -12.15 12.34 0.71
CA TYR A 27 -11.48 11.43 -0.22
C TYR A 27 -12.47 10.95 -1.27
N ALA A 28 -13.66 10.50 -0.85
CA ALA A 28 -14.64 9.92 -1.76
C ALA A 28 -15.07 10.93 -2.84
N GLN A 29 -15.42 12.16 -2.43
CA GLN A 29 -15.85 13.21 -3.34
C GLN A 29 -14.77 13.61 -4.35
N ASN A 30 -13.51 13.66 -3.92
CA ASN A 30 -12.42 14.00 -4.84
C ASN A 30 -12.08 12.82 -5.75
N LEU A 31 -12.10 11.59 -5.25
CA LEU A 31 -11.78 10.38 -6.01
C LEU A 31 -12.91 9.98 -7.00
N GLU A 32 -14.14 10.45 -6.79
CA GLU A 32 -15.26 10.34 -7.72
C GLU A 32 -15.10 11.20 -8.97
N LYS A 33 -14.44 12.36 -8.82
CA LYS A 33 -14.13 13.25 -9.96
C LYS A 33 -13.08 12.63 -10.90
N TYR A 34 -12.33 11.62 -10.43
CA TYR A 34 -11.40 10.90 -11.28
C TYR A 34 -12.15 9.97 -12.23
N PRO A 35 -11.72 9.87 -13.50
CA PRO A 35 -12.37 9.01 -14.48
C PRO A 35 -12.29 7.53 -14.07
N THR A 36 -13.45 6.87 -13.96
CA THR A 36 -13.57 5.45 -13.63
C THR A 36 -12.95 4.53 -14.70
N HIS A 37 -12.91 4.99 -15.94
CA HIS A 37 -12.35 4.25 -17.08
C HIS A 37 -11.23 5.05 -17.72
N ALA A 38 -10.10 4.39 -18.02
CA ALA A 38 -9.05 5.00 -18.82
C ALA A 38 -9.64 5.50 -20.13
N PRO A 39 -9.27 6.70 -20.62
CA PRO A 39 -9.54 7.02 -22.02
C PRO A 39 -8.96 5.86 -22.83
N ARG A 40 -9.78 5.28 -23.72
CA ARG A 40 -9.30 4.25 -24.63
C ARG A 40 -8.20 4.90 -25.46
N ASP A 41 -6.94 4.57 -25.17
CA ASP A 41 -5.85 4.88 -26.08
C ASP A 41 -6.20 4.18 -27.40
N THR A 42 -6.53 4.98 -28.41
CA THR A 42 -6.84 4.55 -29.77
C THR A 42 -5.64 3.89 -30.46
N SER A 43 -4.46 3.91 -29.83
CA SER A 43 -3.19 3.37 -30.30
C SER A 43 -2.82 1.98 -29.73
N GLU A 44 -3.48 1.50 -28.67
CA GLU A 44 -3.21 0.17 -28.14
C GLU A 44 -3.95 -0.89 -28.99
N LYS A 45 -3.22 -1.52 -29.91
CA LYS A 45 -3.67 -2.74 -30.60
C LYS A 45 -4.24 -3.69 -29.55
N LYS A 46 -5.55 -3.99 -29.64
CA LYS A 46 -6.23 -4.98 -28.78
C LYS A 46 -5.42 -6.27 -28.84
N LYS A 47 -4.66 -6.56 -27.78
CA LYS A 47 -3.88 -7.81 -27.69
C LYS A 47 -4.85 -8.96 -27.87
N SER A 48 -4.53 -9.88 -28.77
CA SER A 48 -5.38 -11.04 -29.01
C SER A 48 -5.52 -11.83 -27.72
N ILE A 49 -6.69 -12.43 -27.49
CA ILE A 49 -6.94 -13.26 -26.29
C ILE A 49 -5.85 -14.34 -26.18
N LYS A 50 -5.37 -14.86 -27.32
CA LYS A 50 -4.25 -15.80 -27.39
C LYS A 50 -2.96 -15.22 -26.79
N ASP A 51 -2.62 -13.98 -27.12
CA ASP A 51 -1.41 -13.32 -26.61
C ASP A 51 -1.47 -13.09 -25.10
N VAL A 52 -2.66 -12.75 -24.57
CA VAL A 52 -2.88 -12.58 -23.14
C VAL A 52 -2.74 -13.92 -22.42
N VAL A 53 -3.34 -14.99 -22.94
CA VAL A 53 -3.25 -16.34 -22.38
C VAL A 53 -1.81 -16.85 -22.41
N VAL A 54 -1.10 -16.68 -23.54
CA VAL A 54 0.31 -17.09 -23.66
C VAL A 54 1.18 -16.31 -22.67
N LEU A 55 1.00 -14.99 -22.56
CA LEU A 55 1.74 -14.16 -21.61
C LEU A 55 1.49 -14.62 -20.16
N MET A 56 0.24 -14.93 -19.81
CA MET A 56 -0.10 -15.47 -18.48
C MET A 56 0.53 -16.85 -18.26
N ALA A 57 0.44 -17.76 -19.23
CA ALA A 57 0.99 -19.10 -19.16
C ALA A 57 2.51 -19.07 -18.99
N VAL A 58 3.24 -18.29 -19.78
CA VAL A 58 4.70 -18.13 -19.67
C VAL A 58 5.08 -17.56 -18.30
N LYS A 59 4.33 -16.55 -17.81
CA LYS A 59 4.58 -15.93 -16.50
C LYS A 59 4.37 -16.91 -15.35
N GLN A 60 3.34 -17.74 -15.40
CA GLN A 60 3.06 -18.73 -14.36
C GLN A 60 3.98 -19.96 -14.48
N GLY A 61 4.29 -20.40 -15.70
CA GLY A 61 5.25 -21.47 -15.97
C GLY A 61 6.64 -21.12 -15.46
N ARG A 62 7.12 -19.88 -15.67
CA ARG A 62 8.40 -19.42 -15.10
C ARG A 62 8.42 -19.48 -13.57
N LYS A 63 7.33 -19.10 -12.91
CA LYS A 63 7.23 -19.19 -11.44
C LYS A 63 7.22 -20.64 -10.97
N ALA A 64 6.45 -21.50 -11.63
CA ALA A 64 6.36 -22.93 -11.34
C ALA A 64 7.72 -23.63 -11.52
N GLY A 65 8.43 -23.33 -12.62
CA GLY A 65 9.76 -23.86 -12.89
C GLY A 65 10.78 -23.44 -11.83
N ILE A 66 10.79 -22.18 -11.41
CA ILE A 66 11.65 -21.72 -10.30
C ILE A 66 11.30 -22.46 -9.00
N SER A 67 10.02 -22.64 -8.68
CA SER A 67 9.63 -23.39 -7.47
C SER A 67 10.02 -24.86 -7.52
N LEU A 68 9.92 -25.52 -8.68
CA LEU A 68 10.34 -26.90 -8.88
C LEU A 68 11.86 -27.04 -8.78
N ALA A 69 12.62 -26.10 -9.35
CA ALA A 69 14.07 -26.08 -9.24
C ALA A 69 14.53 -25.91 -7.78
N VAL A 70 13.92 -24.97 -7.05
CA VAL A 70 14.17 -24.77 -5.60
C VAL A 70 13.81 -26.04 -4.81
N LEU A 71 12.70 -26.70 -5.15
CA LEU A 71 12.30 -27.95 -4.51
C LEU A 71 13.30 -29.08 -4.79
N ALA A 72 13.69 -29.29 -6.04
CA ALA A 72 14.67 -30.30 -6.42
C ALA A 72 16.02 -30.06 -5.73
N LEU A 73 16.53 -28.83 -5.75
CA LEU A 73 17.75 -28.44 -5.04
C LEU A 73 17.61 -28.63 -3.52
N SER A 74 16.42 -28.45 -2.94
CA SER A 74 16.19 -28.67 -1.51
C SER A 74 16.31 -30.13 -1.06
N TYR A 75 16.23 -31.10 -1.98
CA TYR A 75 16.41 -32.52 -1.70
C TYR A 75 17.86 -33.01 -1.87
N VAL A 76 18.76 -32.16 -2.38
CA VAL A 76 20.18 -32.50 -2.51
C VAL A 76 20.79 -32.61 -1.10
N PRO A 77 21.44 -33.74 -0.75
CA PRO A 77 22.07 -33.90 0.56
C PRO A 77 23.15 -32.82 0.76
N TYR A 78 23.34 -32.38 2.01
CA TYR A 78 24.24 -31.30 2.44
C TYR A 78 23.89 -29.88 1.97
N VAL A 79 23.46 -29.69 0.72
CA VAL A 79 23.14 -28.38 0.12
C VAL A 79 21.69 -27.98 0.42
N GLY A 80 20.77 -28.95 0.44
CA GLY A 80 19.32 -28.70 0.50
C GLY A 80 18.86 -27.89 1.71
N LYS A 81 19.56 -27.98 2.84
CA LYS A 81 19.29 -27.20 4.05
C LYS A 81 19.49 -25.69 3.86
N PHE A 82 20.38 -25.28 2.94
CA PHE A 82 20.68 -23.87 2.66
C PHE A 82 19.87 -23.28 1.51
N VAL A 83 19.29 -24.12 0.64
CA VAL A 83 18.56 -23.69 -0.55
C VAL A 83 17.35 -22.84 -0.19
N LEU A 84 16.58 -23.26 0.81
CA LEU A 84 15.38 -22.52 1.24
C LEU A 84 15.73 -21.20 1.95
N PRO A 85 16.65 -21.15 2.92
CA PRO A 85 17.20 -19.90 3.43
C PRO A 85 17.70 -18.97 2.32
N ALA A 86 18.48 -19.48 1.36
CA ALA A 86 19.07 -18.67 0.29
C ALA A 86 18.01 -18.12 -0.67
N ALA A 87 17.04 -18.95 -1.08
CA ALA A 87 15.92 -18.52 -1.91
C ALA A 87 15.03 -17.49 -1.18
N SER A 88 14.84 -17.68 0.12
CA SER A 88 14.12 -16.74 0.99
C SER A 88 14.85 -15.41 1.06
N PHE A 89 16.16 -15.43 1.34
CA PHE A 89 17.01 -14.24 1.37
C PHE A 89 17.00 -13.48 0.04
N TYR A 90 17.19 -14.17 -1.09
CA TYR A 90 17.18 -13.55 -2.40
C TYR A 90 15.86 -12.80 -2.66
N THR A 91 14.74 -13.41 -2.27
CA THR A 91 13.42 -12.82 -2.52
C THR A 91 13.06 -11.72 -1.52
N PHE A 92 13.47 -11.87 -0.25
CA PHE A 92 13.24 -10.88 0.81
C PHE A 92 14.15 -9.65 0.69
N ASN A 93 15.42 -9.82 0.34
CA ASN A 93 16.40 -8.74 0.26
C ASN A 93 15.95 -7.62 -0.69
N LYS A 94 15.41 -7.99 -1.87
CA LYS A 94 14.86 -7.02 -2.82
C LYS A 94 13.66 -6.23 -2.29
N ALA A 95 12.95 -6.75 -1.30
CA ALA A 95 11.70 -6.17 -0.82
C ALA A 95 11.85 -5.39 0.49
N VAL A 96 12.71 -5.85 1.41
CA VAL A 96 12.85 -5.28 2.76
C VAL A 96 14.24 -4.65 2.98
N GLY A 97 15.17 -4.83 2.04
CA GLY A 97 16.55 -4.36 2.15
C GLY A 97 17.47 -5.36 2.85
N PRO A 98 18.79 -5.08 2.85
CA PRO A 98 19.80 -6.05 3.25
C PRO A 98 19.77 -6.37 4.75
N GLN A 99 19.60 -5.36 5.60
CA GLN A 99 19.68 -5.50 7.06
C GLN A 99 18.61 -6.46 7.64
N PRO A 100 17.30 -6.31 7.38
CA PRO A 100 16.30 -7.27 7.84
C PRO A 100 16.41 -8.62 7.12
N ALA A 101 16.87 -8.64 5.86
CA ALA A 101 17.06 -9.89 5.13
C ALA A 101 18.17 -10.76 5.75
N VAL A 102 19.29 -10.16 6.17
CA VAL A 102 20.37 -10.88 6.85
C VAL A 102 19.90 -11.43 8.19
N ALA A 103 19.12 -10.67 8.96
CA ALA A 103 18.55 -11.14 10.22
C ALA A 103 17.61 -12.34 10.04
N ILE A 104 16.70 -12.27 9.05
CA ILE A 104 15.81 -13.38 8.69
C ILE A 104 16.63 -14.58 8.17
N PHE A 105 17.69 -14.35 7.40
CA PHE A 105 18.54 -15.41 6.90
C PHE A 105 19.30 -16.12 8.02
N ALA A 106 19.97 -15.36 8.90
CA ALA A 106 20.71 -15.90 10.04
C ALA A 106 19.80 -16.72 10.97
N THR A 107 18.61 -16.20 11.26
CA THR A 107 17.62 -16.94 12.06
C THR A 107 17.08 -18.16 11.29
N SER A 108 16.86 -18.05 9.99
CA SER A 108 16.33 -19.15 9.16
C SER A 108 17.22 -20.38 9.11
N ILE A 109 18.52 -20.24 9.35
CA ILE A 109 19.45 -21.39 9.40
C ILE A 109 19.11 -22.33 10.57
N PHE A 110 18.60 -21.79 11.68
CA PHE A 110 18.26 -22.54 12.88
C PHE A 110 16.78 -22.93 12.96
N LEU A 111 15.92 -22.33 12.11
CA LEU A 111 14.48 -22.58 12.12
C LEU A 111 14.09 -23.81 11.27
N PRO A 112 13.21 -24.70 11.76
CA PRO A 112 12.67 -25.79 10.96
C PRO A 112 11.97 -25.31 9.69
N ARG A 113 12.13 -26.07 8.59
CA ARG A 113 11.59 -25.78 7.24
C ARG A 113 10.12 -25.33 7.24
N ARG A 114 9.28 -25.94 8.08
CA ARG A 114 7.83 -25.63 8.18
C ARG A 114 7.56 -24.17 8.55
N TYR A 115 8.35 -23.59 9.46
CA TYR A 115 8.16 -22.21 9.90
C TYR A 115 8.60 -21.22 8.83
N LEU A 116 9.68 -21.53 8.11
CA LEU A 116 10.12 -20.74 6.96
C LEU A 116 9.06 -20.72 5.87
N VAL A 117 8.56 -21.88 5.47
CA VAL A 117 7.51 -21.97 4.44
C VAL A 117 6.25 -21.22 4.89
N SER A 118 5.82 -21.39 6.14
CA SER A 118 4.66 -20.66 6.68
C SER A 118 4.88 -19.14 6.70
N PHE A 119 6.07 -18.69 7.09
CA PHE A 119 6.44 -17.27 7.08
C PHE A 119 6.47 -16.68 5.66
N LEU A 120 7.11 -17.35 4.70
CA LEU A 120 7.13 -16.92 3.30
C LEU A 120 5.72 -16.88 2.73
N GLN A 121 4.91 -17.90 3.02
CA GLN A 121 3.51 -17.95 2.59
C GLN A 121 2.74 -16.75 3.16
N ALA A 122 2.83 -16.51 4.47
CA ALA A 122 2.20 -15.35 5.10
C ALA A 122 2.65 -14.03 4.48
N TYR A 123 3.94 -13.88 4.19
CA TYR A 123 4.51 -12.71 3.56
C TYR A 123 3.96 -12.46 2.15
N PHE A 124 4.02 -13.46 1.26
CA PHE A 124 3.53 -13.30 -0.10
C PHE A 124 2.01 -13.16 -0.16
N SER A 125 1.28 -13.89 0.69
CA SER A 125 -0.17 -13.79 0.78
C SER A 125 -0.60 -12.41 1.29
N SER A 126 -0.03 -11.90 2.38
CA SER A 126 -0.29 -10.54 2.88
C SER A 126 -0.02 -9.47 1.81
N ARG A 127 1.13 -9.57 1.12
CA ARG A 127 1.49 -8.64 0.05
C ARG A 127 0.54 -8.72 -1.16
N THR A 128 0.06 -9.91 -1.50
CA THR A 128 -0.88 -10.11 -2.62
C THR A 128 -2.25 -9.55 -2.25
N LEU A 129 -2.74 -9.90 -1.06
CA LEU A 129 -3.98 -9.37 -0.50
C LEU A 129 -3.97 -7.84 -0.50
N MET A 130 -2.86 -7.21 -0.10
CA MET A 130 -2.76 -5.76 -0.10
C MET A 130 -2.76 -5.11 -1.48
N ARG A 131 -2.25 -5.82 -2.49
CA ARG A 131 -2.34 -5.32 -3.87
C ARG A 131 -3.75 -5.36 -4.40
N GLU A 132 -4.50 -6.41 -4.06
CA GLU A 132 -5.90 -6.58 -4.47
C GLU A 132 -6.79 -5.56 -3.76
N LEU A 133 -6.65 -5.42 -2.43
CA LEU A 133 -7.45 -4.48 -1.63
C LEU A 133 -7.21 -3.01 -2.01
N LEU A 134 -6.01 -2.65 -2.47
CA LEU A 134 -5.68 -1.29 -2.92
C LEU A 134 -5.94 -1.07 -4.42
N GLU A 135 -6.28 -2.10 -5.19
CA GLU A 135 -6.53 -1.96 -6.63
C GLU A 135 -7.63 -0.94 -6.96
N PRO A 136 -8.76 -0.86 -6.21
CA PRO A 136 -9.79 0.14 -6.45
C PRO A 136 -9.32 1.59 -6.28
N TYR A 137 -8.30 1.83 -5.45
CA TYR A 137 -7.70 3.15 -5.27
C TYR A 137 -6.76 3.47 -6.44
N PHE A 138 -5.90 2.52 -6.83
CA PHE A 138 -4.93 2.74 -7.90
C PHE A 138 -5.54 2.81 -9.29
N SER A 139 -6.69 2.18 -9.51
CA SER A 139 -7.44 2.31 -10.77
C SER A 139 -7.94 3.74 -11.00
N ARG A 140 -8.17 4.51 -9.92
CA ARG A 140 -8.64 5.90 -9.96
C ARG A 140 -7.49 6.90 -10.07
N VAL A 141 -6.51 6.81 -9.17
CA VAL A 141 -5.38 7.74 -9.15
C VAL A 141 -4.45 7.52 -10.35
N ARG A 142 -4.34 6.28 -10.86
CA ARG A 142 -3.56 5.92 -12.06
C ARG A 142 -2.07 6.20 -11.96
N TYR A 143 -1.41 5.57 -11.00
CA TYR A 143 0.04 5.52 -10.99
C TYR A 143 0.58 4.64 -12.13
N ASN A 144 1.73 5.03 -12.67
CA ASN A 144 2.53 4.15 -13.50
C ASN A 144 3.15 3.01 -12.66
N LYS A 145 3.77 2.02 -13.32
CA LYS A 145 4.32 0.84 -12.64
C LYS A 145 5.43 1.18 -11.64
N GLU A 146 6.23 2.21 -11.93
CA GLU A 146 7.35 2.62 -11.09
C GLU A 146 6.88 3.41 -9.87
N GLN A 147 5.95 4.34 -10.07
CA GLN A 147 5.24 5.08 -9.03
C GLN A 147 4.54 4.13 -8.06
N LYS A 148 3.76 3.16 -8.57
CA LYS A 148 3.10 2.15 -7.74
C LYS A 148 4.13 1.35 -6.93
N LYS A 149 5.25 0.94 -7.54
CA LYS A 149 6.33 0.23 -6.85
C LYS A 149 6.95 1.08 -5.73
N LEU A 150 7.20 2.37 -5.98
CA LEU A 150 7.77 3.28 -4.99
C LEU A 150 6.80 3.54 -3.83
N TRP A 151 5.53 3.78 -4.14
CA TRP A 151 4.46 3.99 -3.17
C TRP A 151 4.33 2.79 -2.21
N PHE A 152 4.32 1.56 -2.75
CA PHE A 152 4.27 0.33 -1.94
C PHE A 152 5.55 0.14 -1.11
N LYS A 153 6.71 0.49 -1.66
CA LYS A 153 7.99 0.36 -0.94
C LYS A 153 8.02 1.30 0.27
N ASP A 154 7.53 2.52 0.10
CA ASP A 154 7.56 3.53 1.15
C ASP A 154 6.66 3.20 2.35
N ARG A 155 5.54 2.51 2.06
CA ARG A 155 4.53 2.09 3.05
C ARG A 155 4.61 0.60 3.41
N ALA A 156 5.71 -0.07 3.05
CA ALA A 156 5.82 -1.53 3.13
C ALA A 156 5.55 -2.11 4.53
N GLY A 157 6.02 -1.44 5.59
CA GLY A 157 5.84 -1.91 6.97
C GLY A 157 4.37 -1.93 7.41
N VAL A 158 3.67 -0.81 7.25
CA VAL A 158 2.25 -0.70 7.65
C VAL A 158 1.36 -1.58 6.78
N LEU A 159 1.58 -1.59 5.46
CA LEU A 159 0.83 -2.44 4.55
C LEU A 159 1.05 -3.93 4.85
N PHE A 160 2.29 -4.32 5.17
CA PHE A 160 2.57 -5.70 5.57
C PHE A 160 1.86 -6.07 6.86
N GLY A 161 1.95 -5.24 7.91
CA GLY A 161 1.28 -5.47 9.19
C GLY A 161 -0.24 -5.59 9.04
N PHE A 162 -0.85 -4.65 8.33
CA PHE A 162 -2.28 -4.68 8.03
C PHE A 162 -2.68 -5.94 7.26
N GLY A 163 -2.00 -6.24 6.14
CA GLY A 163 -2.29 -7.41 5.33
C GLY A 163 -2.04 -8.74 6.06
N LEU A 164 -1.07 -8.78 6.99
CA LEU A 164 -0.78 -9.95 7.80
C LEU A 164 -1.91 -10.22 8.80
N GLY A 165 -2.47 -9.17 9.40
CA GLY A 165 -3.65 -9.27 10.27
C GLY A 165 -4.81 -9.94 9.54
N PHE A 166 -5.19 -9.43 8.37
CA PHE A 166 -6.27 -10.02 7.57
C PHE A 166 -5.94 -11.41 7.01
N TYR A 167 -4.67 -11.69 6.69
CA TYR A 167 -4.24 -13.02 6.24
C TYR A 167 -4.58 -14.13 7.25
N VAL A 168 -4.41 -13.86 8.55
CA VAL A 168 -4.74 -14.83 9.60
C VAL A 168 -6.24 -15.13 9.60
N PHE A 169 -7.08 -14.11 9.44
CA PHE A 169 -8.54 -14.28 9.41
C PHE A 169 -9.05 -14.94 8.13
N VAL A 170 -8.48 -14.62 6.96
CA VAL A 170 -8.87 -15.23 5.68
C VAL A 170 -8.60 -16.74 5.65
N LYS A 171 -7.63 -17.22 6.43
CA LYS A 171 -7.36 -18.66 6.58
C LYS A 171 -8.46 -19.43 7.29
N ILE A 172 -9.39 -18.77 7.98
CA ILE A 172 -10.52 -19.41 8.66
C ILE A 172 -11.55 -19.79 7.59
N PRO A 173 -11.83 -21.09 7.37
CA PRO A 173 -12.83 -21.53 6.41
C PRO A 173 -14.22 -20.95 6.76
N LEU A 174 -15.08 -20.79 5.76
CA LEU A 174 -16.45 -20.23 5.87
C LEU A 174 -16.54 -18.74 6.19
N VAL A 175 -15.57 -18.16 6.92
CA VAL A 175 -15.57 -16.75 7.32
C VAL A 175 -14.80 -15.87 6.32
N GLY A 176 -13.94 -16.46 5.48
CA GLY A 176 -13.07 -15.74 4.54
C GLY A 176 -13.78 -14.73 3.62
N VAL A 177 -14.98 -15.02 3.12
CA VAL A 177 -15.74 -14.09 2.25
C VAL A 177 -16.19 -12.85 3.03
N LEU A 178 -16.68 -13.03 4.26
CA LEU A 178 -17.08 -11.92 5.13
C LEU A 178 -15.86 -11.07 5.53
N ILE A 179 -14.74 -11.73 5.85
CA ILE A 179 -13.47 -11.07 6.17
C ILE A 179 -12.96 -10.25 4.99
N TYR A 180 -13.15 -10.71 3.76
CA TYR A 180 -12.75 -9.94 2.58
C TYR A 180 -13.51 -8.62 2.48
N GLY A 181 -14.83 -8.62 2.68
CA GLY A 181 -15.63 -7.38 2.72
C GLY A 181 -15.19 -6.44 3.85
N LEU A 182 -14.91 -6.99 5.03
CA LEU A 182 -14.36 -6.21 6.15
C LEU A 182 -12.97 -5.63 5.82
N ALA A 183 -12.13 -6.39 5.11
CA ALA A 183 -10.81 -5.96 4.69
C ALA A 183 -10.88 -4.82 3.68
N GLU A 184 -11.82 -4.85 2.73
CA GLU A 184 -12.05 -3.74 1.79
C GLU A 184 -12.51 -2.46 2.52
N ALA A 185 -13.44 -2.58 3.46
CA ALA A 185 -13.88 -1.45 4.28
C ALA A 185 -12.75 -0.89 5.16
N SER A 186 -11.97 -1.77 5.80
CA SER A 186 -10.83 -1.39 6.62
C SER A 186 -9.70 -0.76 5.79
N THR A 187 -9.53 -1.19 4.54
CA THR A 187 -8.54 -0.63 3.61
C THR A 187 -8.92 0.80 3.21
N ALA A 188 -10.21 1.09 3.04
CA ALA A 188 -10.68 2.45 2.83
C ALA A 188 -10.28 3.37 3.98
N TYR A 189 -10.46 2.92 5.22
CA TYR A 189 -10.00 3.66 6.40
C TYR A 189 -8.47 3.81 6.41
N LEU A 190 -7.73 2.73 6.14
CA LEU A 190 -6.27 2.75 6.10
C LEU A 190 -5.72 3.79 5.12
N ILE A 191 -6.30 3.87 3.91
CA ILE A 191 -5.89 4.86 2.89
C ILE A 191 -5.96 6.28 3.47
N THR A 192 -7.02 6.63 4.19
CA THR A 192 -7.16 7.97 4.80
C THR A 192 -6.13 8.30 5.88
N LYS A 193 -5.35 7.31 6.32
CA LYS A 193 -4.26 7.47 7.30
C LYS A 193 -2.88 7.51 6.69
N ILE A 194 -2.69 6.81 5.57
CA ILE A 194 -1.36 6.64 4.96
C ILE A 194 -1.17 7.45 3.66
N THR A 195 -2.22 8.11 3.17
CA THR A 195 -2.16 9.03 2.04
C THR A 195 -2.88 10.32 2.37
N GLU A 196 -2.53 11.40 1.67
CA GLU A 196 -3.28 12.65 1.64
C GLU A 196 -4.53 12.49 0.75
N PRO A 197 -5.57 13.34 0.93
CA PRO A 197 -6.73 13.35 0.05
C PRO A 197 -6.29 13.69 -1.38
N PRO A 198 -6.82 12.97 -2.39
CA PRO A 198 -6.49 13.25 -3.79
C PRO A 198 -6.89 14.68 -4.17
N LEU A 199 -6.00 15.39 -4.86
CA LEU A 199 -6.30 16.69 -5.46
C LEU A 199 -7.32 16.53 -6.60
N PRO A 200 -8.00 17.61 -7.03
CA PRO A 200 -8.88 17.58 -8.19
C PRO A 200 -8.17 17.04 -9.45
N PRO A 201 -8.89 16.46 -10.42
CA PRO A 201 -8.29 15.84 -11.60
C PRO A 201 -7.33 16.74 -12.40
N ASN A 202 -7.55 18.06 -12.39
CA ASN A 202 -6.70 19.05 -13.05
C ASN A 202 -5.27 19.09 -12.49
N GLU A 203 -5.09 18.68 -11.23
CA GLU A 203 -3.81 18.64 -10.52
C GLU A 203 -3.39 17.21 -10.17
N ALA A 204 -4.00 16.21 -10.82
CA ALA A 204 -3.75 14.80 -10.56
C ALA A 204 -2.27 14.41 -10.72
N GLU A 205 -1.57 14.97 -11.70
CA GLU A 205 -0.14 14.66 -11.89
C GLU A 205 0.72 15.18 -10.73
N LYS A 206 0.46 16.41 -10.26
CA LYS A 206 1.14 16.96 -9.08
C LYS A 206 0.86 16.09 -7.84
N PHE A 207 -0.41 15.72 -7.63
CA PHE A 207 -0.78 14.82 -6.55
C PHE A 207 -0.04 13.47 -6.65
N LYS A 208 0.08 12.90 -7.86
CA LYS A 208 0.78 11.62 -8.03
C LYS A 208 2.23 11.71 -7.59
N GLU A 209 2.93 12.78 -7.94
CA GLU A 209 4.33 12.98 -7.58
C GLU A 209 4.50 13.17 -6.06
N GLU A 210 3.67 14.01 -5.46
CA GLU A 210 3.75 14.31 -4.03
C GLU A 210 3.36 13.10 -3.16
N SER A 211 2.39 12.31 -3.61
CA SER A 211 1.85 11.17 -2.84
C SER A 211 2.74 9.92 -2.86
N LEU A 212 3.81 9.87 -3.67
CA LEU A 212 4.72 8.72 -3.72
C LEU A 212 5.41 8.49 -2.38
N ARG A 213 5.84 9.57 -1.72
CA ARG A 213 6.49 9.54 -0.42
C ARG A 213 5.46 9.78 0.67
N TRP A 214 5.55 9.02 1.74
CA TRP A 214 4.76 9.21 2.94
C TRP A 214 5.43 10.29 3.78
N LYS A 215 5.01 11.55 3.55
CA LYS A 215 5.60 12.74 4.17
C LYS A 215 5.64 12.63 5.71
N ASN A 216 4.60 12.03 6.30
CA ASN A 216 4.34 12.13 7.75
C ASN A 216 4.48 10.80 8.48
N LYS A 217 5.35 9.93 7.95
CA LYS A 217 5.54 8.58 8.46
C LYS A 217 5.95 8.56 9.94
N HIS A 218 6.88 9.43 10.33
CA HIS A 218 7.42 9.45 11.71
C HIS A 218 6.37 9.95 12.69
N GLU A 219 5.76 11.10 12.40
CA GLU A 219 4.70 11.70 13.22
C GLU A 219 3.52 10.74 13.40
N PHE A 220 3.10 10.05 12.34
CA PHE A 220 2.03 9.06 12.44
C PHE A 220 2.37 7.87 13.36
N LEU A 221 3.62 7.39 13.32
CA LEU A 221 4.06 6.24 14.11
C LEU A 221 4.28 6.57 15.59
N GLU A 222 4.48 7.85 15.91
CA GLU A 222 4.66 8.34 17.28
C GLU A 222 3.33 8.68 17.99
N LEU A 223 2.24 8.83 17.24
CA LEU A 223 0.94 9.19 17.80
C LEU A 223 0.33 8.06 18.63
N PRO A 224 -0.30 8.39 19.79
CA PRO A 224 -1.14 7.45 20.49
C PRO A 224 -2.29 6.97 19.60
N TRP A 225 -2.65 5.70 19.74
CA TRP A 225 -3.76 5.07 19.01
C TRP A 225 -5.06 5.90 19.05
N GLN A 226 -5.40 6.55 20.17
CA GLN A 226 -6.64 7.33 20.26
C GLN A 226 -6.65 8.59 19.36
N HIS A 227 -5.48 9.09 18.97
CA HIS A 227 -5.29 10.36 18.28
C HIS A 227 -4.69 10.22 16.88
N MET A 228 -4.89 9.08 16.23
CA MET A 228 -4.43 8.85 14.85
C MET A 228 -5.05 9.82 13.82
N ASP A 229 -6.13 10.52 14.18
CA ASP A 229 -6.78 11.54 13.34
C ASP A 229 -6.19 12.95 13.54
N ALA A 230 -5.50 13.19 14.66
CA ALA A 230 -5.01 14.51 15.05
C ALA A 230 -4.05 15.09 14.01
N TYR A 231 -3.29 14.21 13.35
CA TYR A 231 -2.37 14.57 12.30
C TYR A 231 -3.06 15.23 11.10
N ASN A 232 -4.18 14.64 10.66
CA ASN A 232 -4.92 15.13 9.51
C ASN A 232 -5.46 16.55 9.78
N ILE A 233 -5.73 16.90 11.04
CA ILE A 233 -6.17 18.24 11.43
C ILE A 233 -4.98 19.22 11.43
N SER A 234 -3.82 18.82 11.97
CA SER A 234 -2.64 19.70 12.03
C SER A 234 -2.13 20.14 10.67
N MET A 235 -2.28 19.30 9.63
CA MET A 235 -1.83 19.63 8.27
C MET A 235 -2.68 20.71 7.59
N HIS A 236 -3.93 20.86 8.02
CA HIS A 236 -4.88 21.82 7.46
C HIS A 236 -5.08 23.06 8.34
N LYS A 237 -4.45 23.09 9.52
CA LYS A 237 -4.36 24.34 10.29
C LYS A 237 -3.59 25.37 9.47
N PRO A 238 -4.16 26.55 9.19
CA PRO A 238 -3.41 27.61 8.56
C PRO A 238 -2.19 27.91 9.43
N GLY A 239 -0.99 27.88 8.82
CA GLY A 239 0.25 28.24 9.53
C GLY A 239 0.07 29.58 10.22
N PHE A 240 0.62 29.72 11.43
CA PHE A 240 0.52 30.93 12.25
C PHE A 240 0.87 32.16 11.40
N LYS A 241 -0.15 32.90 10.95
CA LYS A 241 0.03 34.21 10.34
C LYS A 241 0.25 35.15 11.51
N SER A 242 1.48 35.60 11.70
CA SER A 242 1.79 36.60 12.71
C SER A 242 0.90 37.81 12.48
N ASP A 243 0.10 38.20 13.48
CA ASP A 243 -0.73 39.42 13.50
C ASP A 243 0.07 40.73 13.45
N VAL A 244 1.39 40.64 13.25
CA VAL A 244 2.23 41.80 13.02
C VAL A 244 1.79 42.40 11.69
N ARG A 245 1.03 43.50 11.77
CA ARG A 245 0.75 44.43 10.67
C ARG A 245 2.00 44.53 9.79
N GLN A 246 1.94 43.94 8.60
CA GLN A 246 2.97 44.17 7.60
C GLN A 246 2.84 45.63 7.16
N THR A 247 3.53 46.53 7.84
CA THR A 247 3.67 47.91 7.38
C THR A 247 4.40 47.87 6.05
N PRO A 248 3.90 48.54 5.00
CA PRO A 248 4.53 48.53 3.69
C PRO A 248 5.98 49.02 3.82
N ARG A 249 6.93 48.11 3.56
CA ARG A 249 8.35 48.43 3.53
C ARG A 249 8.57 49.29 2.30
N LYS A 250 8.78 50.61 2.50
CA LYS A 250 9.23 51.50 1.44
C LYS A 250 10.52 50.92 0.84
N THR A 251 10.42 50.43 -0.38
CA THR A 251 11.58 50.21 -1.24
C THR A 251 12.09 51.58 -1.64
N PHE A 252 13.27 51.95 -1.15
CA PHE A 252 14.00 53.08 -1.70
C PHE A 252 14.59 52.62 -3.04
N SER A 253 14.22 53.32 -4.12
CA SER A 253 14.89 53.26 -5.42
C SER A 253 16.25 53.93 -5.36
#